data_AF-A0AAI8VR51-F1
#
_entry.id   AF-A0AAI8VR51-F1
#
_cell.length_a   1.000
_cell.length_b   1.000
_cell.length_c   1.000
_cell.angle_alpha   90.00
_cell.angle_beta   90.00
_cell.angle_gamma   90.00
#
_symmetry.space_group_name_H-M   'P 1'
#
loop_
_entity.id
_entity.type
_entity.pdbx_description
1 polymer ?
#
loop_
_entity_poly.entity_id
_entity_poly.type
_entity_poly.pdbx_seq_one_letter_code
_entity_poly.pdbx_strand_id
1 'polypeptide(L)'
;MMFTIIMPAVAAIFLSFSQWATAAGPAILPCEASQPEFLVSDWTGSYTGDSESFTFYLSSTFADYYSGCSGKINEGAADSGVSWCLTVIPGFNVSFTKSGDEMTINHAYKCSSADGEVSAMATGSAVLDLSRTVTAPDTGRMILAGGKQTIAAATETV
;
A
#
# COMPACT_ATOMS: atom_id res chain seq x y z
N MET A 1 -7.66 42.88 -14.50
CA MET A 1 -8.66 42.11 -13.74
C MET A 1 -9.02 40.92 -14.63
N MET A 2 -8.40 39.74 -14.54
CA MET A 2 -8.45 38.74 -13.44
C MET A 2 -9.93 38.47 -13.08
N PHE A 3 -10.54 37.29 -13.24
CA PHE A 3 -10.06 35.90 -13.11
C PHE A 3 -10.81 34.94 -14.05
N THR A 4 -10.10 33.95 -14.58
CA THR A 4 -10.68 32.75 -15.19
C THR A 4 -10.93 31.73 -14.08
N ILE A 5 -12.19 31.32 -13.89
CA ILE A 5 -12.55 30.24 -12.96
C ILE A 5 -12.20 28.92 -13.63
N ILE A 6 -11.16 28.26 -13.13
CA ILE A 6 -10.79 26.90 -13.51
C ILE A 6 -11.78 25.96 -12.82
N MET A 7 -12.44 25.12 -13.61
CA MET A 7 -13.38 24.09 -13.14
C MET A 7 -12.66 23.08 -12.22
N PRO A 8 -13.25 22.66 -11.09
CA PRO A 8 -12.81 21.44 -10.43
C PRO A 8 -13.39 20.24 -11.18
N ALA A 9 -12.63 19.71 -12.14
CA ALA A 9 -12.83 18.38 -12.68
C ALA A 9 -12.23 17.36 -11.71
N VAL A 10 -12.89 17.16 -10.55
CA VAL A 10 -12.64 16.02 -9.67
C VAL A 10 -14.00 15.41 -9.35
N ALA A 11 -14.63 14.87 -10.39
CA ALA A 11 -15.84 14.08 -10.27
C ALA A 11 -15.49 12.61 -10.52
N ALA A 12 -15.75 11.81 -9.50
CA ALA A 12 -16.02 10.37 -9.56
C ALA A 12 -14.84 9.43 -9.88
N ILE A 13 -14.06 9.12 -8.85
CA ILE A 13 -13.58 7.74 -8.64
C ILE A 13 -14.58 7.09 -7.67
N PHE A 14 -15.78 6.78 -8.16
CA PHE A 14 -16.68 5.84 -7.50
C PHE A 14 -16.20 4.43 -7.85
N LEU A 15 -15.24 3.92 -7.09
CA LEU A 15 -14.91 2.50 -7.14
C LEU A 15 -15.95 1.73 -6.33
N SER A 16 -16.70 0.92 -7.06
CA SER A 16 -17.72 -0.04 -6.64
C SER A 16 -17.37 -0.84 -5.37
N PHE A 17 -18.08 -0.57 -4.27
CA PHE A 17 -17.99 -1.27 -2.98
C PHE A 17 -18.94 -2.49 -2.87
N SER A 18 -18.92 -3.41 -3.84
CA SER A 18 -19.83 -4.57 -3.79
C SER A 18 -19.07 -5.88 -3.83
N GLN A 19 -18.57 -6.32 -2.67
CA GLN A 19 -18.41 -7.74 -2.30
C GLN A 19 -17.99 -7.88 -0.83
N TRP A 20 -18.97 -7.77 0.07
CA TRP A 20 -18.83 -8.07 1.49
C TRP A 20 -19.19 -9.55 1.68
N ALA A 21 -18.20 -10.43 1.58
CA ALA A 21 -18.40 -11.85 1.86
C ALA A 21 -18.40 -12.09 3.37
N THR A 22 -19.56 -12.51 3.89
CA THR A 22 -19.78 -12.99 5.26
C THR A 22 -19.03 -14.30 5.51
N ALA A 23 -17.88 -14.23 6.20
CA ALA A 23 -17.30 -15.35 6.94
C ALA A 23 -16.31 -14.78 7.97
N ALA A 24 -16.68 -14.86 9.26
CA ALA A 24 -16.12 -14.13 10.40
C ALA A 24 -16.31 -12.59 10.27
N GLY A 25 -17.04 -11.99 11.21
CA GLY A 25 -17.37 -10.56 11.16
C GLY A 25 -16.10 -9.69 10.98
N PRO A 26 -16.19 -8.55 10.28
CA PRO A 26 -15.04 -7.69 10.06
C PRO A 26 -14.43 -7.34 11.42
N ALA A 27 -13.09 -7.31 11.50
CA ALA A 27 -12.43 -6.72 12.65
C ALA A 27 -12.77 -5.22 12.64
N ILE A 28 -13.87 -4.83 13.31
CA ILE A 28 -14.28 -3.45 13.42
C ILE A 28 -13.38 -2.80 14.47
N LEU A 29 -12.36 -2.09 14.00
CA LEU A 29 -11.43 -1.36 14.85
C LEU A 29 -12.05 -0.04 15.32
N PRO A 30 -11.67 0.51 16.49
CA PRO A 30 -12.07 1.87 16.84
C PRO A 30 -11.42 2.86 15.86
N CYS A 31 -12.16 3.86 15.37
CA CYS A 31 -11.59 4.88 14.48
C CYS A 31 -10.49 5.71 15.17
N GLU A 32 -10.54 5.81 16.50
CA GLU A 32 -9.56 6.54 17.33
C GLU A 32 -8.34 5.69 17.75
N ALA A 33 -8.27 4.41 17.35
CA ALA A 33 -7.22 3.51 17.83
C ALA A 33 -5.90 3.69 17.07
N SER A 34 -4.90 4.21 17.81
CA SER A 34 -3.45 4.16 17.59
C SER A 34 -2.92 4.77 16.28
N GLN A 35 -1.70 5.32 16.33
CA GLN A 35 -0.96 5.68 15.12
C GLN A 35 -0.68 4.37 14.37
N PRO A 36 -1.35 4.09 13.23
CA PRO A 36 -1.11 2.85 12.51
C PRO A 36 0.33 2.82 12.02
N GLU A 37 0.96 1.66 12.11
CA GLU A 37 2.28 1.44 11.53
C GLU A 37 2.20 0.27 10.56
N PHE A 38 2.90 0.44 9.43
CA PHE A 38 3.11 -0.60 8.44
C PHE A 38 4.53 -1.15 8.58
N LEU A 39 4.66 -2.45 8.82
CA LEU A 39 5.93 -3.14 8.81
C LEU A 39 6.14 -3.81 7.45
N VAL A 40 7.10 -3.30 6.70
CA VAL A 40 7.58 -3.90 5.44
C VAL A 40 8.74 -4.83 5.78
N SER A 41 8.72 -6.05 5.24
CA SER A 41 9.74 -7.06 5.52
C SER A 41 9.99 -7.97 4.32
N ASP A 42 11.17 -8.61 4.33
CA ASP A 42 11.62 -9.57 3.32
C ASP A 42 11.48 -9.07 1.88
N TRP A 43 11.79 -7.78 1.67
CA TRP A 43 11.76 -7.18 0.35
C TRP A 43 12.72 -7.92 -0.58
N THR A 44 12.20 -8.32 -1.73
CA THR A 44 12.97 -8.95 -2.81
C THR A 44 12.58 -8.28 -4.13
N GLY A 45 13.49 -7.55 -4.73
CA GLY A 45 13.36 -6.95 -6.06
C GLY A 45 14.29 -7.61 -7.07
N SER A 46 13.94 -7.54 -8.34
CA SER A 46 14.78 -7.96 -9.45
C SER A 46 14.61 -7.06 -10.66
N TYR A 47 15.71 -6.78 -11.36
CA TYR A 47 15.69 -6.03 -12.61
C TYR A 47 15.89 -6.94 -13.82
N THR A 48 15.10 -6.70 -14.88
CA THR A 48 15.32 -7.23 -16.23
C THR A 48 15.30 -6.05 -17.21
N GLY A 49 16.47 -5.62 -17.67
CA GLY A 49 16.59 -4.33 -18.36
C GLY A 49 16.18 -3.19 -17.43
N ASP A 50 15.32 -2.30 -17.91
CA ASP A 50 14.76 -1.18 -17.13
C ASP A 50 13.44 -1.52 -16.41
N SER A 51 13.02 -2.78 -16.46
CA SER A 51 11.84 -3.25 -15.71
C SER A 51 12.24 -3.79 -14.34
N GLU A 52 11.50 -3.41 -13.30
CA GLU A 52 11.65 -3.90 -11.93
C GLU A 52 10.46 -4.80 -11.56
N SER A 53 10.71 -5.98 -11.01
CA SER A 53 9.68 -6.80 -10.35
C SER A 53 10.06 -6.99 -8.89
N PHE A 54 9.11 -6.89 -7.97
CA PHE A 54 9.40 -6.99 -6.54
C PHE A 54 8.29 -7.64 -5.73
N THR A 55 8.66 -8.18 -4.58
CA THR A 55 7.79 -8.80 -3.58
C THR A 55 8.21 -8.41 -2.18
N PHE A 56 7.28 -8.29 -1.25
CA PHE A 56 7.54 -8.06 0.17
C PHE A 56 6.39 -8.58 1.03
N TYR A 57 6.64 -8.72 2.33
CA TYR A 57 5.58 -8.93 3.31
C TYR A 57 5.24 -7.62 4.01
N LEU A 58 3.95 -7.35 4.10
CA LEU A 58 3.39 -6.23 4.81
C LEU A 58 2.70 -6.73 6.08
N SER A 59 3.05 -6.13 7.20
CA SER A 59 2.36 -6.33 8.48
C SER A 59 1.80 -5.00 8.98
N SER A 60 0.76 -5.05 9.81
CA SER A 60 0.24 -3.85 10.48
C SER A 60 -0.04 -4.09 11.95
N THR A 61 0.19 -3.05 12.78
CA THR A 61 -0.05 -3.06 14.23
C THR A 61 -1.52 -2.95 14.62
N PHE A 62 -2.42 -2.52 13.73
CA PHE A 62 -3.81 -2.26 14.09
C PHE A 62 -4.74 -3.48 13.91
N ALA A 63 -4.30 -4.57 13.26
CA ALA A 63 -5.18 -5.73 12.98
C ALA A 63 -4.49 -7.09 12.94
N ASP A 64 -3.25 -7.21 13.42
CA ASP A 64 -2.41 -8.40 13.20
C ASP A 64 -2.41 -8.87 11.74
N TYR A 65 -2.56 -7.90 10.81
CA TYR A 65 -2.56 -8.15 9.39
C TYR A 65 -1.16 -8.54 8.96
N TYR A 66 -1.06 -9.60 8.16
CA TYR A 66 0.17 -10.03 7.52
C TYR A 66 -0.15 -10.52 6.10
N SER A 67 0.53 -9.96 5.10
CA SER A 67 0.29 -10.37 3.72
C SER A 67 1.48 -10.22 2.80
N GLY A 68 1.53 -11.11 1.80
CA GLY A 68 2.41 -10.97 0.65
C GLY A 68 1.88 -9.92 -0.33
N CYS A 69 2.77 -9.01 -0.71
CA CYS A 69 2.55 -7.98 -1.72
C CYS A 69 3.54 -8.21 -2.88
N SER A 70 3.10 -8.00 -4.11
CA SER A 70 3.93 -8.11 -5.30
C SER A 70 3.59 -7.02 -6.30
N GLY A 71 4.60 -6.43 -6.93
CA GLY A 71 4.44 -5.36 -7.90
C GLY A 71 5.47 -5.41 -9.01
N LYS A 72 5.26 -4.58 -10.03
CA LYS A 72 6.18 -4.42 -11.16
C LYS A 72 6.18 -2.97 -11.64
N ILE A 73 7.35 -2.44 -11.96
CA ILE A 73 7.55 -1.21 -12.74
C ILE A 73 7.97 -1.66 -14.14
N ASN A 74 7.16 -1.34 -15.14
CA ASN A 74 7.51 -1.64 -16.53
C ASN A 74 8.52 -0.61 -17.06
N GLU A 75 9.31 -1.01 -18.05
CA GLU A 75 10.22 -0.11 -18.76
C GLU A 75 9.48 1.17 -19.22
N GLY A 76 10.08 2.33 -18.92
CA GLY A 76 9.53 3.65 -19.23
C GLY A 76 8.42 4.14 -18.29
N ALA A 77 7.97 3.34 -17.32
CA ALA A 77 7.03 3.79 -16.29
C ALA A 77 7.76 4.51 -15.15
N ALA A 78 7.15 5.59 -14.63
CA ALA A 78 7.70 6.34 -13.50
C ALA A 78 7.44 5.66 -12.14
N ASP A 79 6.46 4.76 -12.08
CA ASP A 79 6.05 4.05 -10.87
C ASP A 79 5.41 2.69 -11.21
N SER A 80 5.03 1.94 -10.17
CA SER A 80 4.38 0.63 -10.29
C SER A 80 2.90 0.70 -10.69
N GLY A 81 2.31 1.89 -10.75
CA GLY A 81 0.87 2.08 -10.62
C GLY A 81 0.33 1.58 -9.28
N VAL A 82 -0.99 1.66 -9.09
CA VAL A 82 -1.67 1.12 -7.92
C VAL A 82 -1.65 -0.41 -7.99
N SER A 83 -0.94 -1.03 -7.05
CA SER A 83 -0.89 -2.48 -6.86
C SER A 83 -1.59 -2.88 -5.57
N TRP A 84 -2.18 -4.06 -5.53
CA TRP A 84 -2.92 -4.55 -4.36
C TRP A 84 -2.14 -5.67 -3.68
N CYS A 85 -2.07 -5.63 -2.35
CA CYS A 85 -1.60 -6.76 -1.57
C CYS A 85 -2.73 -7.80 -1.46
N LEU A 86 -2.36 -9.07 -1.26
CA LEU A 86 -3.37 -10.08 -0.93
C LEU A 86 -4.04 -9.70 0.40
N THR A 87 -5.34 -9.87 0.55
CA THR A 87 -6.00 -9.69 1.85
C THR A 87 -6.95 -10.86 2.08
N VAL A 88 -6.94 -11.40 3.29
CA VAL A 88 -7.86 -12.48 3.72
C VAL A 88 -8.90 -11.96 4.71
N ILE A 89 -8.75 -10.73 5.19
CA ILE A 89 -9.65 -10.11 6.17
C ILE A 89 -10.75 -9.36 5.40
N PRO A 90 -12.04 -9.74 5.56
CA PRO A 90 -13.14 -9.03 4.92
C PRO A 90 -13.20 -7.56 5.33
N GLY A 91 -13.36 -6.68 4.36
CA GLY A 91 -13.42 -5.22 4.58
C GLY A 91 -12.06 -4.55 4.71
N PHE A 92 -10.95 -5.28 4.51
CA PHE A 92 -9.60 -4.75 4.51
C PHE A 92 -9.05 -4.79 3.08
N ASN A 93 -8.64 -3.63 2.57
CA ASN A 93 -8.00 -3.52 1.27
C ASN A 93 -6.71 -2.74 1.42
N VAL A 94 -5.60 -3.35 1.03
CA VAL A 94 -4.30 -2.68 1.03
C VAL A 94 -3.81 -2.53 -0.39
N SER A 95 -3.50 -1.29 -0.76
CA SER A 95 -2.80 -0.96 -1.99
C SER A 95 -1.49 -0.25 -1.71
N PHE A 96 -0.60 -0.26 -2.68
CA PHE A 96 0.65 0.47 -2.63
C PHE A 96 1.05 1.00 -4.01
N THR A 97 1.90 2.01 -4.00
CA THR A 97 2.63 2.51 -5.16
C THR A 97 4.12 2.61 -4.80
N LYS A 98 4.99 2.27 -5.74
CA LYS A 98 6.45 2.46 -5.63
C LYS A 98 6.94 3.34 -6.76
N SER A 99 7.72 4.37 -6.44
CA SER A 99 8.43 5.21 -7.41
C SER A 99 9.88 5.40 -6.96
N GLY A 100 10.83 4.90 -7.73
CA GLY A 100 12.21 4.79 -7.25
C GLY A 100 12.26 4.00 -5.94
N ASP A 101 12.92 4.53 -4.92
CA ASP A 101 12.97 3.92 -3.58
C ASP A 101 11.82 4.35 -2.67
N GLU A 102 10.96 5.28 -3.11
CA GLU A 102 9.82 5.72 -2.32
C GLU A 102 8.64 4.76 -2.49
N MET A 103 8.00 4.42 -1.38
CA MET A 103 6.79 3.62 -1.36
C MET A 103 5.70 4.32 -0.56
N THR A 104 4.49 4.31 -1.09
CA THR A 104 3.27 4.72 -0.40
C THR A 104 2.35 3.53 -0.25
N ILE A 105 1.86 3.27 0.96
CA ILE A 105 0.88 2.23 1.29
C ILE A 105 -0.42 2.92 1.70
N ASN A 106 -1.53 2.43 1.17
CA ASN A 106 -2.88 2.82 1.57
C ASN A 106 -3.63 1.59 2.08
N HIS A 107 -4.21 1.69 3.26
CA HIS A 107 -5.06 0.66 3.83
C HIS A 107 -6.47 1.21 4.07
N ALA A 108 -7.43 0.74 3.28
CA ALA A 108 -8.84 1.05 3.46
C ALA A 108 -9.51 -0.02 4.33
N TYR A 109 -10.21 0.43 5.37
CA TYR A 109 -10.91 -0.42 6.32
C TYR A 109 -12.18 0.23 6.84
N LYS A 110 -13.01 -0.55 7.54
CA LYS A 110 -14.12 -0.01 8.33
C LYS A 110 -13.75 0.05 9.80
N CYS A 111 -14.15 1.14 10.44
CA CYS A 111 -13.97 1.34 11.87
C CYS A 111 -15.28 1.74 12.55
N SER A 112 -15.38 1.50 13.86
CA SER A 112 -16.50 1.93 14.71
C SER A 112 -16.20 3.30 15.29
N SER A 113 -17.17 4.20 15.12
CA SER A 113 -17.27 5.51 15.76
C SER A 113 -18.49 5.56 16.68
N ALA A 114 -18.62 6.62 17.47
CA ALA A 114 -19.80 6.85 18.31
C ALA A 114 -21.12 6.91 17.51
N ASP A 115 -21.05 7.30 16.24
CA ASP A 115 -22.20 7.45 15.34
C ASP A 115 -22.45 6.22 14.45
N GLY A 116 -21.63 5.16 14.58
CA GLY A 116 -21.75 3.91 13.84
C GLY A 116 -20.48 3.50 13.08
N GLU A 117 -20.61 2.56 12.15
CA GLU A 117 -19.52 2.14 11.26
C GLU A 117 -19.24 3.21 10.20
N VAL A 118 -17.98 3.62 10.08
CA VAL A 118 -17.49 4.54 9.04
C VAL A 118 -16.32 3.94 8.29
N SER A 119 -16.08 4.42 7.07
CA SER A 119 -14.89 4.04 6.31
C SER A 119 -13.70 4.86 6.81
N ALA A 120 -12.52 4.25 6.80
CA ALA A 120 -11.28 4.91 7.14
C ALA A 120 -10.16 4.46 6.20
N MET A 121 -9.17 5.32 6.04
CA MET A 121 -7.98 5.07 5.25
C MET A 121 -6.75 5.42 6.07
N ALA A 122 -5.86 4.45 6.25
CA ALA A 122 -4.54 4.67 6.81
C ALA A 122 -3.51 4.75 5.68
N THR A 123 -2.80 5.87 5.57
CA THR A 123 -1.78 6.10 4.54
C THR A 123 -0.42 6.34 5.17
N GLY A 124 0.59 5.64 4.69
CA GLY A 124 1.98 5.79 5.13
C GLY A 124 2.93 5.79 3.93
N SER A 125 3.92 6.67 3.96
CA SER A 125 4.94 6.79 2.91
C SER A 125 6.33 6.83 3.50
N ALA A 126 7.27 6.14 2.87
CA ALA A 126 8.68 6.18 3.25
C ALA A 126 9.61 5.83 2.08
N VAL A 127 10.86 6.29 2.18
CA VAL A 127 11.96 5.78 1.36
C VAL A 127 12.39 4.44 1.92
N LEU A 128 12.43 3.42 1.07
CA LEU A 128 12.81 2.05 1.41
C LEU A 128 14.32 1.93 1.65
N ASP A 129 14.70 1.26 2.75
CA ASP A 129 16.09 0.86 3.01
C ASP A 129 16.42 -0.45 2.27
N LEU A 130 16.80 -0.30 0.99
CA LEU A 130 17.19 -1.39 0.11
C LEU A 130 18.71 -1.62 0.19
N SER A 131 19.13 -2.30 1.25
CA SER A 131 20.54 -2.38 1.65
C SER A 131 21.40 -3.42 0.91
N ARG A 132 20.88 -4.14 -0.10
CA ARG A 132 21.68 -5.14 -0.84
C ARG A 132 21.32 -5.26 -2.31
N THR A 133 22.23 -4.83 -3.17
CA THR A 133 22.24 -5.18 -4.60
C THR A 133 23.17 -6.36 -4.82
N VAL A 134 22.64 -7.52 -5.22
CA VAL A 134 23.46 -8.67 -5.66
C VAL A 134 23.23 -8.87 -7.15
N THR A 135 24.26 -8.65 -7.96
CA THR A 135 24.21 -8.98 -9.40
C THR A 135 24.41 -10.48 -9.55
N ALA A 136 23.41 -11.19 -10.09
CA ALA A 136 23.58 -12.57 -10.50
C ALA A 136 24.47 -12.61 -11.76
N PRO A 137 25.70 -13.16 -11.69
CA PRO A 137 26.71 -13.03 -12.75
C PRO A 137 26.28 -13.62 -14.09
N ASP A 138 25.31 -14.55 -14.09
CA ASP A 138 25.02 -15.41 -15.23
C ASP A 138 23.74 -15.00 -15.99
N THR A 139 22.99 -14.02 -15.46
CA THR A 139 21.66 -13.62 -15.99
C THR A 139 21.49 -12.12 -16.21
N GLY A 140 22.45 -11.29 -15.81
CA GLY A 140 22.30 -9.83 -15.82
C GLY A 140 21.25 -9.30 -14.85
N ARG A 141 20.68 -10.18 -14.00
CA ARG A 141 19.63 -9.85 -13.03
C ARG A 141 20.26 -9.23 -11.79
N MET A 142 19.96 -7.97 -11.53
CA MET A 142 20.25 -7.35 -10.24
C MET A 142 19.15 -7.70 -9.26
N ILE A 143 19.52 -8.25 -8.10
CA ILE A 143 18.60 -8.59 -7.01
C ILE A 143 18.72 -7.50 -5.94
N LEU A 144 17.62 -6.88 -5.55
CA LEU A 144 17.53 -5.99 -4.41
C LEU A 144 16.95 -6.73 -3.23
N ALA A 145 17.61 -6.68 -2.07
CA ALA A 145 17.02 -7.11 -0.82
C ALA A 145 16.96 -5.93 0.16
N GLY A 146 15.82 -5.81 0.84
CA GLY A 146 15.58 -4.81 1.88
C GLY A 146 15.40 -5.45 3.24
N GLY A 147 15.74 -4.68 4.28
CA GLY A 147 15.54 -5.09 5.67
C GLY A 147 14.08 -4.97 6.13
N LYS A 148 13.88 -5.11 7.43
CA LYS A 148 12.60 -4.75 8.06
C LYS A 148 12.54 -3.24 8.22
N GLN A 149 11.44 -2.63 7.81
CA GLN A 149 11.22 -1.19 7.94
C GLN A 149 9.81 -0.89 8.40
N THR A 150 9.70 -0.03 9.41
CA THR A 150 8.42 0.50 9.89
C THR A 150 8.12 1.83 9.20
N ILE A 151 6.91 1.97 8.71
CA ILE A 151 6.37 3.17 8.07
C ILE A 151 5.22 3.66 8.93
N ALA A 152 5.36 4.85 9.50
CA ALA A 152 4.27 5.50 10.21
C ALA A 152 3.15 5.84 9.22
N ALA A 153 1.91 5.65 9.64
CA ALA A 153 0.74 5.98 8.86
C ALA A 153 -0.19 6.92 9.62
N ALA A 154 -0.94 7.72 8.86
CA ALA A 154 -1.98 8.59 9.37
C ALA A 154 -3.34 8.06 8.92
N THR A 155 -4.30 8.03 9.84
CA THR A 155 -5.68 7.62 9.56
C THR A 155 -6.55 8.84 9.28
N GLU A 156 -7.31 8.76 8.20
CA GLU A 156 -8.39 9.69 7.88
C GLU A 156 -9.70 8.91 7.70
N THR A 157 -10.79 9.39 8.30
CA THR A 157 -12.13 8.86 8.06
C THR A 157 -12.67 9.37 6.73
N VAL A 158 -13.27 8.50 5.93
CA VAL A 158 -13.72 8.76 4.54
C VAL A 158 -15.24 8.65 4.43
#